data_AF-A0A093QF22-F1
#
_entry.id   AF-A0A093QF22-F1
#
_cell.length_a   1.000
_cell.length_b   1.000
_cell.length_c   1.000
_cell.angle_alpha   90.00
_cell.angle_beta   90.00
_cell.angle_gamma   90.00
#
_symmetry.space_group_name_H-M   'P 1'
#
loop_
_entity.id
_entity.type
_entity.pdbx_description
1 polymer ?
#
loop_
_entity_poly.entity_id
_entity_poly.type
_entity_poly.pdbx_seq_one_letter_code
_entity_poly.pdbx_strand_id
1 'polypeptide(L)'
;GPDGSYFVWKKNGQTMKACIMEQSHVLLDGRVHVLSWVKDSVSENTEYTCSFVSKAGNATSEVLITTEDKDSAGQDAWTKEFDTWRSAISEHATMMQNWRKTW
;
A
#
# COMPACT_ATOMS: atom_id res chain seq x y z
N GLY A 1 17.17 -12.69 0.79
CA GLY A 1 15.86 -12.08 1.14
C GLY A 1 14.80 -12.66 0.22
N PRO A 2 13.71 -11.97 -0.12
CA PRO A 2 12.91 -12.31 -1.29
C PRO A 2 13.75 -11.96 -2.55
N ASP A 3 14.85 -12.67 -2.74
CA ASP A 3 15.83 -12.36 -3.77
C ASP A 3 15.20 -12.67 -5.12
N GLY A 4 15.09 -11.63 -5.95
CA GLY A 4 14.39 -11.70 -7.22
C GLY A 4 12.89 -11.38 -7.15
N SER A 5 12.36 -10.90 -6.03
CA SER A 5 11.01 -10.35 -5.98
C SER A 5 10.99 -8.83 -6.14
N TYR A 6 9.96 -8.29 -6.77
CA TYR A 6 9.85 -6.85 -7.06
C TYR A 6 8.40 -6.42 -7.33
N PHE A 7 8.12 -5.13 -7.13
CA PHE A 7 6.84 -4.53 -7.48
C PHE A 7 6.83 -4.05 -8.94
N VAL A 8 5.65 -4.09 -9.55
CA VAL A 8 5.36 -3.48 -10.85
C VAL A 8 4.10 -2.65 -10.68
N TRP A 9 4.21 -1.35 -10.96
CA TRP A 9 3.07 -0.44 -10.97
C TRP A 9 2.67 -0.08 -12.39
N LYS A 10 1.36 -0.09 -12.65
CA LYS A 10 0.75 0.45 -13.87
C LYS A 10 -0.30 1.49 -13.51
N LYS A 11 -0.41 2.54 -14.31
CA LYS A 11 -1.50 3.52 -14.31
C LYS A 11 -2.22 3.42 -15.64
N ASN A 12 -3.53 3.15 -15.63
CA ASN A 12 -4.35 2.96 -16.83
C ASN A 12 -3.70 1.98 -17.83
N GLY A 13 -3.18 0.86 -17.32
CA GLY A 13 -2.48 -0.17 -18.11
C GLY A 13 -1.03 0.15 -18.49
N GLN A 14 -0.55 1.38 -18.31
CA GLN A 14 0.81 1.79 -18.66
C GLN A 14 1.76 1.70 -17.46
N THR A 15 2.91 1.05 -17.64
CA THR A 15 3.93 0.91 -16.59
C THR A 15 4.44 2.27 -16.10
N MET A 16 4.35 2.49 -14.79
CA MET A 16 4.89 3.67 -14.12
C MET A 16 6.41 3.54 -13.95
N LYS A 17 7.13 4.64 -14.15
CA LYS A 17 8.61 4.68 -14.03
C LYS A 17 9.12 5.63 -12.94
N ALA A 18 8.23 6.42 -12.35
CA ALA A 18 8.54 7.45 -11.36
C ALA A 18 7.46 7.48 -10.29
N CYS A 19 7.76 8.18 -9.18
CA CYS A 19 6.85 8.38 -8.05
C CYS A 19 6.44 7.10 -7.31
N ILE A 20 7.18 6.00 -7.50
CA ILE A 20 7.03 4.74 -6.79
C ILE A 20 8.00 4.75 -5.59
N MET A 21 7.49 4.38 -4.43
CA MET A 21 8.24 4.23 -3.20
C MET A 21 8.12 2.79 -2.72
N GLU A 22 9.19 2.25 -2.15
CA GLU A 22 9.23 0.89 -1.63
C GLU A 22 9.92 0.87 -0.27
N GLN A 23 9.45 -0.01 0.61
CA GLN A 23 10.06 -0.26 1.91
C GLN A 23 10.05 -1.76 2.19
N SER A 24 11.13 -2.26 2.80
CA SER A 24 11.20 -3.64 3.28
C SER A 24 11.64 -3.69 4.73
N HIS A 25 11.04 -4.59 5.51
CA HIS A 25 11.42 -4.83 6.89
C HIS A 25 11.45 -6.33 7.18
N VAL A 26 12.56 -6.82 7.72
CA VAL A 26 12.73 -8.21 8.12
C VAL A 26 12.18 -8.38 9.54
N LEU A 27 11.27 -9.33 9.71
CA LEU A 27 10.70 -9.69 10.99
C LEU A 27 11.63 -10.62 11.78
N LEU A 28 11.37 -10.75 13.08
CA LEU A 28 12.16 -11.60 13.98
C LEU A 28 12.16 -13.08 13.58
N ASP A 29 11.14 -13.55 12.88
CA ASP A 29 11.02 -14.93 12.38
C ASP A 29 11.66 -15.13 10.98
N GLY A 30 12.34 -14.10 10.45
CA GLY A 30 13.00 -14.13 9.16
C GLY A 30 12.07 -13.89 7.95
N ARG A 31 10.74 -13.76 8.15
CA ARG A 31 9.85 -13.27 7.10
C ARG A 31 10.15 -11.82 6.78
N VAL A 32 9.80 -11.40 5.56
CA VAL A 32 10.01 -10.02 5.11
C VAL A 32 8.68 -9.38 4.78
N HIS A 33 8.37 -8.27 5.43
CA HIS A 33 7.29 -7.37 5.03
C HIS A 33 7.83 -6.42 3.97
N VAL A 34 7.11 -6.32 2.85
CA VAL A 34 7.41 -5.39 1.76
C VAL A 34 6.18 -4.52 1.52
N LEU A 35 6.40 -3.22 1.38
CA LEU A 35 5.39 -2.23 1.06
C LEU A 35 5.82 -1.48 -0.20
N SER A 36 4.85 -1.13 -1.03
CA SER A 36 5.05 -0.19 -2.12
C SER A 36 3.84 0.72 -2.26
N TRP A 37 4.08 1.99 -2.58
CA TRP A 37 3.03 2.98 -2.78
C TRP A 37 3.47 4.01 -3.81
N VAL A 38 2.49 4.70 -4.39
CA VAL A 38 2.71 5.75 -5.40
C VAL A 38 2.25 7.11 -4.87
N LYS A 39 2.98 8.16 -5.22
CA LYS A 39 2.54 9.54 -4.99
C LYS A 39 2.26 10.21 -6.33
N ASP A 40 1.00 10.24 -6.72
CA ASP A 40 0.57 10.71 -8.04
C ASP A 40 -0.55 11.74 -7.95
N SER A 41 -0.69 12.58 -8.98
CA SER A 41 -1.88 13.40 -9.20
C SER A 41 -2.98 12.53 -9.81
N VAL A 42 -4.08 12.39 -9.06
CA VAL A 42 -5.19 11.52 -9.41
C VAL A 42 -6.25 12.30 -10.19
N SER A 43 -6.70 11.76 -11.32
CA SER A 43 -7.90 12.22 -12.04
C SER A 43 -9.04 11.23 -11.85
N GLU A 44 -10.28 11.65 -12.13
CA GLU A 44 -11.43 10.75 -12.20
C GLU A 44 -11.15 9.58 -13.18
N ASN A 45 -11.67 8.40 -12.86
CA ASN A 45 -11.49 7.16 -13.63
C ASN A 45 -10.03 6.70 -13.81
N THR A 46 -9.16 7.01 -12.85
CA THR A 46 -7.80 6.46 -12.86
C THR A 46 -7.81 5.07 -12.25
N GLU A 47 -7.14 4.14 -12.94
CA GLU A 47 -6.89 2.79 -12.44
C GLU A 47 -5.39 2.59 -12.20
N TYR A 48 -5.06 1.97 -11.08
CA TYR A 48 -3.72 1.50 -10.79
C TYR A 48 -3.70 -0.01 -10.61
N THR A 49 -2.67 -0.65 -11.13
CA THR A 49 -2.39 -2.05 -10.86
C THR A 49 -1.05 -2.15 -10.16
N CYS A 50 -1.02 -2.81 -9.01
CA CYS A 50 0.21 -3.15 -8.31
C CYS A 50 0.37 -4.67 -8.32
N SER A 51 1.44 -5.14 -8.95
CA SER A 51 1.79 -6.56 -8.97
C SER A 51 3.07 -6.78 -8.17
N PHE A 52 3.09 -7.77 -7.29
CA PHE A 52 4.29 -8.26 -6.63
C PHE A 52 4.70 -9.59 -7.27
N VAL A 53 5.83 -9.59 -7.96
CA VAL A 53 6.36 -10.76 -8.67
C VAL A 53 7.42 -11.41 -7.81
N SER A 54 7.33 -12.73 -7.62
CA SER A 54 8.35 -13.57 -6.97
C SER A 54 8.96 -14.51 -7.99
N LYS A 55 10.22 -14.26 -8.39
CA LYS A 55 10.95 -15.16 -9.29
C LYS A 55 11.20 -16.53 -8.67
N ALA A 56 11.61 -16.55 -7.40
CA ALA A 56 11.91 -17.79 -6.69
C ALA A 56 10.68 -18.69 -6.53
N GLY A 57 9.50 -18.10 -6.31
CA GLY A 57 8.25 -18.83 -6.19
C GLY A 57 7.49 -19.02 -7.50
N ASN A 58 7.98 -18.44 -8.61
CA ASN A 58 7.25 -18.32 -9.88
C ASN A 58 5.78 -17.90 -9.69
N ALA A 59 5.58 -16.88 -8.84
CA ALA A 59 4.26 -16.45 -8.41
C ALA A 59 4.12 -14.94 -8.54
N THR A 60 2.94 -14.49 -8.94
CA THR A 60 2.59 -13.07 -8.99
C THR A 60 1.30 -12.87 -8.22
N SER A 61 1.31 -11.90 -7.31
CA SER A 61 0.11 -11.39 -6.66
C SER A 61 -0.18 -10.01 -7.25
N GLU A 62 -1.44 -9.70 -7.52
CA GLU A 62 -1.85 -8.45 -8.16
C GLU A 62 -3.09 -7.88 -7.49
N VAL A 63 -3.13 -6.55 -7.36
CA VAL A 63 -4.28 -5.79 -6.90
C VAL A 63 -4.62 -4.67 -7.87
N LEU A 64 -5.92 -4.50 -8.14
CA LEU A 64 -6.48 -3.37 -8.87
C LEU A 64 -6.97 -2.32 -7.87
N ILE A 65 -6.59 -1.07 -8.11
CA ILE A 65 -6.97 0.10 -7.32
C ILE A 65 -7.65 1.07 -8.26
N THR A 66 -8.96 1.21 -8.14
CA THR A 66 -9.76 2.15 -8.94
C THR A 66 -10.08 3.37 -8.11
N THR A 67 -9.95 4.56 -8.69
CA THR A 67 -10.48 5.77 -8.07
C THR A 67 -11.97 5.78 -8.31
N GLU A 68 -12.76 5.59 -7.25
CA GLU A 68 -14.21 5.59 -7.35
C GLU A 68 -14.73 6.89 -7.94
N ASP A 69 -15.80 6.78 -8.72
CA ASP A 69 -16.54 7.92 -9.23
C ASP A 69 -17.20 8.66 -8.06
N LYS A 70 -17.15 9.99 -8.08
CA LYS A 70 -17.62 10.86 -6.98
C LYS A 70 -19.11 10.66 -6.66
N ASP A 71 -19.89 10.11 -7.60
CA ASP A 71 -21.34 9.95 -7.46
C ASP A 71 -21.77 8.54 -7.03
N SER A 72 -20.83 7.65 -6.70
CA SER A 72 -21.13 6.28 -6.26
C SER A 72 -21.27 6.17 -4.73
N ALA A 73 -22.07 5.20 -4.27
CA ALA A 73 -22.25 4.87 -2.85
C ALA A 73 -20.95 4.51 -2.09
N GLY A 74 -19.82 4.41 -2.80
CA GLY A 74 -18.50 4.11 -2.24
C GLY A 74 -17.89 5.25 -1.44
N GLN A 75 -18.25 6.51 -1.69
CA GLN A 75 -17.64 7.66 -1.00
C GLN A 75 -17.93 7.68 0.52
N ASP A 76 -19.14 7.26 0.91
CA ASP A 76 -19.56 7.17 2.31
C ASP A 76 -18.89 5.96 3.02
N ALA A 77 -18.72 4.85 2.28
CA ALA A 77 -18.00 3.67 2.75
C ALA A 77 -16.49 3.95 2.93
N TRP A 78 -15.86 4.61 1.97
CA TRP A 78 -14.46 5.03 2.03
C TRP A 78 -14.21 5.99 3.20
N THR A 79 -15.12 6.95 3.44
CA THR A 79 -14.98 7.89 4.56
C THR A 79 -14.92 7.14 5.90
N LYS A 80 -15.76 6.11 6.06
CA LYS A 80 -15.78 5.27 7.27
C LYS A 80 -14.52 4.40 7.41
N GLU A 81 -14.06 3.78 6.32
CA GLU A 81 -12.80 3.01 6.34
C GLU A 81 -11.61 3.92 6.66
N PHE A 82 -11.53 5.08 6.01
CA PHE A 82 -10.49 6.08 6.27
C PHE A 82 -10.47 6.52 7.74
N ASP A 83 -11.63 6.80 8.32
CA ASP A 83 -11.74 7.15 9.73
C ASP A 83 -11.26 6.04 10.66
N THR A 84 -11.58 4.80 10.31
CA THR A 84 -11.12 3.61 11.05
C THR A 84 -9.59 3.51 11.00
N TRP A 85 -8.99 3.62 9.82
CA TRP A 85 -7.53 3.60 9.65
C TRP A 85 -6.85 4.75 10.39
N ARG A 86 -7.43 5.95 10.32
CA ARG A 86 -6.92 7.14 11.01
C ARG A 86 -6.94 6.97 12.53
N SER A 87 -7.99 6.37 13.09
CA SER A 87 -8.06 6.05 14.53
C SER A 87 -6.96 5.06 14.93
N ALA A 88 -6.84 3.95 14.18
CA ALA A 88 -5.86 2.91 14.47
C ALA A 88 -4.41 3.44 14.44
N ILE A 89 -4.07 4.31 13.48
CA ILE A 89 -2.75 4.96 13.42
C ILE A 89 -2.53 5.90 14.62
N SER A 90 -3.56 6.65 15.02
CA SER A 90 -3.48 7.59 16.14
C SER A 90 -3.31 6.87 17.49
N GLU A 91 -4.02 5.76 17.67
CA GLU A 91 -3.89 4.87 18.83
C GLU A 91 -2.49 4.26 18.89
N HIS A 92 -1.98 3.72 17.77
CA HIS A 92 -0.63 3.19 17.70
C HIS A 92 0.42 4.26 18.03
N ALA A 93 0.28 5.48 17.48
CA ALA A 93 1.19 6.59 17.79
C ALA A 93 1.17 6.96 19.29
N THR A 94 -0.01 6.97 19.91
CA THR A 94 -0.18 7.25 21.35
C THR A 94 0.50 6.16 22.18
N MET A 95 0.30 4.89 21.82
CA MET A 95 0.95 3.75 22.46
C MET A 95 2.48 3.87 22.40
N MET A 96 3.03 4.16 21.22
CA MET A 96 4.47 4.34 21.03
C MET A 96 5.03 5.51 21.84
N GLN A 97 4.30 6.63 21.95
CA GLN A 97 4.70 7.75 22.81
C GLN A 97 4.72 7.38 24.29
N ASN A 98 3.72 6.63 24.76
CA ASN A 98 3.67 6.18 26.15
C ASN A 98 4.82 5.23 26.47
N TRP A 99 5.11 4.29 25.57
CA TRP A 99 6.25 3.38 25.75
C TRP A 99 7.58 4.12 25.83
N ARG A 100 7.79 5.15 24.99
CA ARG A 100 9.00 6.00 25.05
C ARG A 100 9.16 6.77 26.36
N LYS A 101 8.09 6.99 27.13
CA LYS A 101 8.16 7.66 28.45
C LYS A 101 8.43 6.68 29.58
N THR A 102 8.01 5.42 29.42
CA THR A 102 8.10 4.38 30.46
C THR A 102 9.41 3.59 30.40
N TRP A 103 10.06 3.54 29.23
CA TRP A 103 11.32 2.85 28.96
C TRP A 103 12.36 3.84 28.46
#